data_AF-A0A959Y4D9-F1
#
_entry.id   AF-A0A959Y4D9-F1
#
_cell.length_a   1.000
_cell.length_b   1.000
_cell.length_c   1.000
_cell.angle_alpha   90.00
_cell.angle_beta   90.00
_cell.angle_gamma   90.00
#
_symmetry.space_group_name_H-M   'P 1'
#
loop_
_entity.id
_entity.type
_entity.pdbx_description
1 polymer ?
#
loop_
_entity_poly.entity_id
_entity_poly.type
_entity_poly.pdbx_seq_one_letter_code
_entity_poly.pdbx_strand_id
1 'polypeptide(L)'
;DLQAQYPSIRPLTGVGVEAPPVSEKFDLTPHGFHAMVLGDAGEDWFIDPLVQGNAVQHQVYFKKDFTKQVPGGFSFCSYEQENDIAAAQKLTRQWMAQRAAERVGDCQLRTYRLALACTGEYANYHGSNTGNNDKSFALAAMATTMNRVNGIYERDATLTMVIVPNNDLLVYLDG
;
A
#
# COMPACT_ATOMS: atom_id res chain seq x y z
N ASP A 1 -8.85 -12.31 -14.52
CA ASP A 1 -10.15 -11.66 -14.79
C ASP A 1 -10.12 -10.15 -14.62
N LEU A 2 -9.98 -9.57 -13.41
CA LEU A 2 -9.87 -8.11 -13.26
C LEU A 2 -8.64 -7.52 -13.98
N GLN A 3 -7.49 -8.19 -13.86
CA GLN A 3 -6.26 -7.84 -14.58
C GLN A 3 -6.43 -7.82 -16.11
N ALA A 4 -7.31 -8.67 -16.65
CA ALA A 4 -7.57 -8.70 -18.09
C ALA A 4 -8.46 -7.54 -18.54
N GLN A 5 -9.33 -7.04 -17.66
CA GLN A 5 -10.14 -5.84 -17.91
C GLN A 5 -9.30 -4.56 -17.78
N TYR A 6 -8.32 -4.55 -16.86
CA TYR A 6 -7.43 -3.41 -16.60
C TYR A 6 -5.95 -3.80 -16.76
N PRO A 7 -5.47 -4.07 -17.99
CA PRO A 7 -4.12 -4.58 -18.26
C PRO A 7 -3.00 -3.57 -17.93
N SER A 8 -3.33 -2.28 -17.82
CA SER A 8 -2.40 -1.23 -17.44
C SER A 8 -2.02 -1.22 -15.97
N ILE A 9 -2.77 -1.91 -15.09
CA ILE A 9 -2.51 -1.99 -13.65
C ILE A 9 -1.70 -3.25 -13.40
N ARG A 10 -0.41 -3.14 -13.04
CA ARG A 10 0.47 -4.31 -12.88
C ARG A 10 1.23 -4.27 -11.55
N PRO A 11 0.65 -4.83 -10.48
CA PRO A 11 1.37 -5.04 -9.22
C PRO A 11 2.31 -6.24 -9.34
N LEU A 12 3.52 -6.08 -8.81
CA LEU A 12 4.61 -7.03 -8.90
C LEU A 12 5.31 -7.13 -7.54
N THR A 13 5.91 -8.29 -7.29
CA THR A 13 6.76 -8.52 -6.13
C THR A 13 8.17 -8.85 -6.60
N GLY A 14 9.14 -8.09 -6.12
CA GLY A 14 10.56 -8.34 -6.29
C GLY A 14 11.15 -9.04 -5.07
N VAL A 15 12.18 -9.85 -5.31
CA VAL A 15 12.97 -10.49 -4.27
C VAL A 15 14.43 -10.23 -4.60
N GLY A 16 15.19 -9.71 -3.64
CA GLY A 16 16.63 -9.51 -3.80
C GLY A 16 17.35 -10.83 -4.06
N VAL A 17 18.08 -10.91 -5.18
CA VAL A 17 18.85 -12.11 -5.56
C VAL A 17 20.09 -12.28 -4.67
N GLU A 18 20.75 -11.17 -4.33
CA GLU A 18 22.03 -11.16 -3.61
C GLU A 18 21.86 -10.98 -2.08
N ALA A 19 20.73 -10.41 -1.65
CA ALA A 19 20.40 -10.20 -0.23
C ALA A 19 18.92 -10.56 0.08
N PRO A 20 18.54 -11.85 0.08
CA PRO A 20 17.28 -12.29 0.67
C PRO A 20 17.32 -12.01 2.18
N PRO A 21 16.33 -11.31 2.77
CA PRO A 21 14.93 -11.33 2.38
C PRO A 21 14.36 -9.94 2.07
N VAL A 22 15.06 -9.08 1.33
CA VAL A 22 14.47 -7.82 0.88
C VAL A 22 13.31 -8.14 -0.07
N SER A 23 12.09 -7.94 0.41
CA SER A 23 10.88 -8.02 -0.40
C SER A 23 10.52 -6.62 -0.88
N GLU A 24 10.39 -6.53 -2.20
CA GLU A 24 10.07 -5.29 -2.88
C GLU A 24 8.66 -5.41 -3.43
N LYS A 25 7.83 -4.39 -3.19
CA LYS A 25 6.51 -4.27 -3.81
C LYS A 25 6.58 -3.10 -4.76
N PHE A 26 6.43 -3.36 -6.05
CA PHE A 26 6.37 -2.31 -7.05
C PHE A 26 5.20 -2.53 -7.99
N ASP A 27 4.70 -1.45 -8.55
CA ASP A 27 3.61 -1.47 -9.50
C ASP A 27 3.82 -0.45 -10.59
N LEU A 28 3.34 -0.81 -11.77
CA LEU A 28 3.21 0.10 -12.89
C LEU A 28 1.72 0.23 -13.20
N THR A 29 1.19 1.43 -13.05
CA THR A 29 -0.23 1.73 -13.24
C THR A 29 -0.41 3.00 -14.07
N PRO A 30 -1.64 3.40 -14.45
CA PRO A 30 -1.90 4.71 -15.05
C PRO A 30 -1.41 5.90 -14.21
N HIS A 31 -1.21 5.73 -12.90
CA HIS A 31 -0.65 6.76 -12.02
C HIS A 31 0.88 6.87 -12.08
N GLY A 32 1.54 5.95 -12.79
CA GLY A 32 2.99 5.89 -12.89
C GLY A 32 3.57 4.68 -12.18
N PHE A 33 4.87 4.75 -11.89
CA PHE A 33 5.60 3.71 -11.20
C PHE A 33 5.64 4.01 -9.70
N HIS A 34 5.29 3.02 -8.89
CA HIS A 34 5.42 3.07 -7.44
C HIS A 34 6.26 1.90 -6.97
N ALA A 35 7.13 2.12 -5.98
CA ALA A 35 7.86 1.05 -5.31
C ALA A 35 7.92 1.28 -3.80
N MET A 36 7.90 0.19 -3.06
CA MET A 36 8.16 0.11 -1.64
C MET A 36 9.15 -1.00 -1.42
N VAL A 37 10.30 -0.65 -0.87
CA VAL A 37 11.34 -1.61 -0.49
C VAL A 37 11.35 -1.71 1.02
N LEU A 38 11.10 -2.91 1.52
CA LEU A 38 11.10 -3.19 2.95
C LEU A 38 12.53 -3.38 3.40
N GLY A 39 13.03 -2.39 4.14
CA GLY A 39 14.38 -2.39 4.69
C GLY A 39 14.44 -3.11 6.03
N ASP A 40 15.65 -3.44 6.46
CA ASP A 40 15.87 -3.95 7.82
C ASP A 40 15.55 -2.88 8.86
N ALA A 41 15.02 -3.32 10.01
CA ALA A 41 14.77 -2.47 11.18
C ALA A 41 13.92 -1.20 10.94
N GLY A 42 13.12 -1.15 9.86
CA GLY A 42 12.24 -0.02 9.56
C GLY A 42 12.86 1.07 8.67
N GLU A 43 14.01 0.80 8.05
CA GLU A 43 14.61 1.63 6.99
C GLU A 43 13.90 1.45 5.64
N ASP A 44 12.56 1.45 5.67
CA ASP A 44 11.73 1.33 4.48
C ASP A 44 11.88 2.59 3.62
N TRP A 45 12.01 2.41 2.31
CA TRP A 45 12.09 3.52 1.36
C TRP A 45 11.17 3.31 0.16
N PHE A 46 10.81 4.43 -0.45
CA PHE A 46 9.73 4.51 -1.42
C PHE A 46 10.20 5.22 -2.68
N ILE A 47 9.65 4.80 -3.81
CA ILE A 47 9.70 5.51 -5.08
C ILE A 47 8.26 5.85 -5.42
N ASP A 48 7.95 7.13 -5.55
CA ASP A 48 6.61 7.62 -5.91
C ASP A 48 6.68 8.72 -6.96
N PRO A 49 5.66 8.88 -7.81
CA PRO A 49 5.52 10.05 -8.66
C PRO A 49 5.55 11.33 -7.80
N LEU A 50 6.36 12.33 -8.22
CA LEU A 50 6.55 13.58 -7.47
C LEU A 50 5.25 14.38 -7.37
N VAL A 51 4.45 14.35 -8.44
CA VAL A 51 3.15 15.03 -8.51
C VAL A 51 2.13 14.08 -9.10
N GLN A 52 0.94 14.04 -8.52
CA GLN A 52 -0.17 13.24 -9.04
C GLN A 52 -0.47 13.64 -10.50
N GLY A 53 -0.59 12.63 -11.38
CA GLY A 53 -0.79 12.84 -12.82
C GLY A 53 0.49 13.11 -13.62
N ASN A 54 1.66 13.21 -12.99
CA ASN A 54 2.95 13.28 -13.66
C ASN A 54 3.73 11.97 -13.49
N ALA A 55 3.63 11.08 -14.48
CA ALA A 55 4.32 9.80 -14.48
C ALA A 55 5.80 9.88 -14.93
N VAL A 56 6.37 11.07 -15.11
CA VAL A 56 7.76 11.25 -15.59
C VAL A 56 8.72 11.48 -14.43
N GLN A 57 8.35 12.38 -13.51
CA GLN A 57 9.20 12.74 -12.38
C GLN A 57 8.85 11.91 -11.16
N HIS A 58 9.85 11.24 -10.58
CA HIS A 58 9.71 10.42 -9.39
C HIS A 58 10.60 10.96 -8.28
N GLN A 59 10.15 10.80 -7.04
CA GLN A 59 10.92 11.06 -5.84
C GLN A 59 11.28 9.76 -5.15
N VAL A 60 12.47 9.74 -4.55
CA VAL A 60 12.96 8.63 -3.73
C VAL A 60 13.20 9.15 -2.32
N TYR A 61 12.66 8.46 -1.32
CA TYR A 61 12.75 8.91 0.05
C TYR A 61 12.61 7.76 1.04
N PHE A 62 13.25 7.90 2.19
CA PHE A 62 12.98 7.04 3.33
C PHE A 62 11.66 7.44 3.99
N LYS A 63 10.89 6.46 4.44
CA LYS A 63 9.61 6.68 5.13
C LYS A 63 9.75 7.63 6.33
N LYS A 64 10.84 7.48 7.09
CA LYS A 64 11.12 8.30 8.28
C LYS A 64 11.38 9.78 7.98
N ASP A 65 11.81 10.09 6.76
CA ASP A 65 12.16 11.45 6.34
C ASP A 65 11.02 12.10 5.52
N PHE A 66 9.95 11.36 5.22
CA PHE A 66 8.82 11.86 4.45
C PHE A 66 7.92 12.76 5.30
N THR A 67 7.71 14.00 4.84
CA THR A 67 6.78 14.94 5.46
C THR A 67 5.64 15.23 4.50
N LYS A 68 4.41 14.85 4.86
CA LYS A 68 3.23 15.16 4.05
C LYS A 68 2.85 16.63 4.24
N GLN A 69 2.76 17.38 3.14
CA GLN A 69 2.22 18.73 3.19
C GLN A 69 0.72 18.66 3.44
N VAL A 70 0.29 19.19 4.58
CA VAL A 70 -1.13 19.34 4.93
C VAL A 70 -1.64 20.71 4.45
N PRO A 71 -2.87 20.80 3.93
CA PRO A 71 -3.46 22.08 3.56
C PRO A 71 -3.47 23.07 4.72
N GLY A 72 -3.30 24.37 4.43
CA GLY A 72 -3.35 25.42 5.45
C GLY A 72 -4.66 25.37 6.24
N GLY A 73 -4.56 25.38 7.57
CA GLY A 73 -5.71 25.24 8.49
C GLY A 73 -6.03 23.81 8.91
N PHE A 74 -5.46 22.79 8.26
CA PHE A 74 -5.54 21.41 8.72
C PHE A 74 -4.42 21.13 9.72
N SER A 75 -4.72 21.18 11.01
CA SER A 75 -3.73 21.06 12.08
C SER A 75 -3.29 19.62 12.33
N PHE A 76 -4.25 18.70 12.46
CA PHE A 76 -4.01 17.27 12.66
C PHE A 76 -5.33 16.50 12.61
N CYS A 77 -5.26 15.21 12.28
CA CYS A 77 -6.31 14.25 12.57
C CYS A 77 -5.84 13.44 13.77
N SER A 78 -6.40 13.72 14.95
CA SER A 78 -6.08 13.00 16.18
C SER A 78 -7.09 11.91 16.44
N TYR A 79 -6.63 10.86 17.11
CA TYR A 79 -7.48 9.89 17.76
C TYR A 79 -7.33 10.08 19.26
N GLU A 80 -8.36 9.74 20.03
CA GLU A 80 -8.21 9.62 21.48
C GLU A 80 -7.33 8.41 21.76
N GLN A 81 -6.15 8.68 22.30
CA GLN A 81 -5.21 7.64 22.64
C GLN A 81 -5.70 6.94 23.92
N GLU A 82 -6.54 5.90 23.76
CA GLU A 82 -6.96 5.06 24.89
C GLU A 82 -5.81 4.23 25.47
N ASN A 83 -4.76 3.94 24.67
CA ASN A 83 -3.63 3.11 25.05
C ASN A 83 -2.29 3.81 24.78
N ASP A 84 -1.30 3.66 25.67
CA ASP A 84 0.06 4.14 25.44
C ASP A 84 0.76 3.32 24.32
N ILE A 85 0.61 3.78 23.08
CA ILE A 85 1.17 3.14 21.89
C ILE A 85 2.69 3.18 21.90
N ALA A 86 3.32 4.21 22.49
CA ALA A 86 4.77 4.28 22.58
C ALA A 86 5.31 3.22 23.55
N ALA A 87 4.64 3.05 24.70
CA ALA A 87 4.95 1.96 25.63
C ALA A 87 4.67 0.58 25.01
N ALA A 88 3.53 0.41 24.32
CA ALA A 88 3.18 -0.83 23.63
C ALA A 88 4.22 -1.20 22.56
N GLN A 89 4.61 -0.25 21.70
CA GLN A 89 5.66 -0.45 20.70
C GLN A 89 7.02 -0.77 21.33
N LYS A 90 7.37 -0.12 22.44
CA LYS A 90 8.61 -0.41 23.18
C LYS A 90 8.58 -1.84 23.74
N LEU A 91 7.47 -2.25 24.36
CA LEU A 91 7.25 -3.61 24.85
C LEU A 91 7.34 -4.62 23.71
N THR A 92 6.69 -4.37 22.57
CA THR A 92 6.78 -5.23 21.39
C THR A 92 8.21 -5.37 20.89
N ARG A 93 8.97 -4.26 20.77
CA ARG A 93 10.39 -4.30 20.36
C ARG A 93 11.25 -5.07 21.35
N GLN A 94 11.05 -4.89 22.65
CA GLN A 94 11.77 -5.63 23.69
C GLN A 94 11.42 -7.12 23.67
N TRP A 95 10.14 -7.46 23.49
CA TRP A 95 9.66 -8.83 23.36
C TRP A 95 10.25 -9.52 22.11
N MET A 96 10.29 -8.83 20.97
CA MET A 96 10.91 -9.31 19.74
C MET A 96 12.43 -9.51 19.88
N ALA A 97 13.11 -8.58 20.56
CA ALA A 97 14.56 -8.66 20.80
C ALA A 97 14.95 -9.81 21.76
N GLN A 98 14.08 -10.17 22.71
CA GLN A 98 14.32 -11.27 23.66
C GLN A 98 14.10 -12.67 23.06
N ARG A 99 13.25 -12.81 22.03
CA ARG A 99 12.85 -14.11 21.46
C ARG A 99 13.56 -14.50 20.16
N ALA A 100 14.70 -13.88 19.83
CA ALA A 100 15.56 -14.23 18.68
C ALA A 100 14.80 -14.93 17.54
N ALA A 101 13.94 -14.18 16.83
CA ALA A 101 13.30 -14.65 15.59
C ALA A 101 12.49 -15.97 15.65
N GLU A 102 11.93 -16.38 16.80
CA GLU A 102 10.89 -17.43 16.80
C GLU A 102 9.62 -16.90 16.11
N ARG A 103 9.53 -17.08 14.79
CA ARG A 103 8.31 -16.83 14.02
C ARG A 103 7.31 -17.94 14.36
N VAL A 104 6.25 -17.59 15.08
CA VAL A 104 5.15 -18.52 15.39
C VAL A 104 4.19 -18.56 14.20
N GLY A 105 4.01 -19.73 13.61
CA GLY A 105 3.09 -19.94 12.48
C GLY A 105 3.34 -21.28 11.79
N ASP A 106 2.41 -21.73 10.96
CA ASP A 106 2.53 -22.96 10.16
C ASP A 106 3.30 -22.76 8.85
N CYS A 107 3.92 -21.58 8.68
CA CYS A 107 4.64 -21.16 7.48
C CYS A 107 3.81 -21.24 6.18
N GLN A 108 2.47 -21.29 6.27
CA GLN A 108 1.60 -21.34 5.11
C GLN A 108 1.12 -19.93 4.75
N LEU A 109 1.49 -19.47 3.55
CA LEU A 109 0.96 -18.24 2.98
C LEU A 109 -0.51 -18.40 2.62
N ARG A 110 -1.37 -17.59 3.25
CA ARG A 110 -2.81 -17.63 3.03
C ARG A 110 -3.27 -16.55 2.08
N THR A 111 -3.99 -16.95 1.04
CA THR A 111 -4.57 -16.03 0.06
C THR A 111 -6.03 -15.77 0.39
N TYR A 112 -6.36 -14.52 0.68
CA TYR A 112 -7.72 -14.06 0.94
C TYR A 112 -8.25 -13.26 -0.25
N ARG A 113 -9.55 -13.39 -0.50
CA ARG A 113 -10.25 -12.58 -1.50
C ARG A 113 -10.76 -11.30 -0.84
N LEU A 114 -10.40 -10.14 -1.41
CA LEU A 114 -10.78 -8.82 -0.92
C LEU A 114 -11.77 -8.16 -1.87
N ALA A 115 -12.89 -7.69 -1.33
CA ALA A 115 -13.79 -6.76 -1.98
C ALA A 115 -13.57 -5.38 -1.35
N LEU A 116 -13.16 -4.40 -2.16
CA LEU A 116 -12.78 -3.06 -1.72
C LEU A 116 -13.63 -2.02 -2.44
N ALA A 117 -14.43 -1.29 -1.67
CA ALA A 117 -15.26 -0.20 -2.16
C ALA A 117 -14.62 1.17 -1.93
N CYS A 118 -14.95 2.16 -2.76
CA CYS A 118 -14.60 3.55 -2.52
C CYS A 118 -15.76 4.50 -2.82
N THR A 119 -15.80 5.63 -2.13
CA THR A 119 -16.77 6.70 -2.40
C THR A 119 -16.44 7.47 -3.67
N GLY A 120 -17.41 8.23 -4.19
CA GLY A 120 -17.23 9.11 -5.34
C GLY A 120 -16.11 10.13 -5.15
N GLU A 121 -15.92 10.68 -3.95
CA GLU A 121 -14.82 11.63 -3.67
C GLU A 121 -13.45 10.99 -3.84
N TYR A 122 -13.28 9.75 -3.39
CA TYR A 122 -12.04 9.01 -3.57
C TYR A 122 -11.78 8.72 -5.05
N ALA A 123 -12.80 8.26 -5.77
CA ALA A 123 -12.68 8.00 -7.20
C ALA A 123 -12.30 9.29 -7.95
N ASN A 124 -13.01 10.39 -7.68
CA ASN A 124 -12.78 11.70 -8.29
C ASN A 124 -11.37 12.23 -8.00
N TYR A 125 -10.90 12.10 -6.75
CA TYR A 125 -9.54 12.49 -6.37
C TYR A 125 -8.48 11.76 -7.21
N HIS A 126 -8.70 10.48 -7.50
CA HIS A 126 -7.82 9.69 -8.35
C HIS A 126 -8.08 9.86 -9.85
N GLY A 127 -9.05 10.67 -10.28
CA GLY A 127 -9.32 10.91 -11.70
C GLY A 127 -10.36 9.97 -12.34
N SER A 128 -10.99 9.13 -11.54
CA SER A 128 -12.17 8.34 -11.95
C SER A 128 -13.44 9.11 -11.63
N ASN A 129 -14.19 9.55 -12.63
CA ASN A 129 -15.38 10.40 -12.41
C ASN A 129 -16.51 10.08 -13.41
N THR A 130 -17.70 10.64 -13.16
CA THR A 130 -18.87 10.45 -14.04
C THR A 130 -18.70 11.06 -15.43
N GLY A 131 -17.76 12.00 -15.61
CA GLY A 131 -17.47 12.63 -16.89
C GLY A 131 -16.71 11.72 -17.85
N ASN A 132 -15.76 10.93 -17.35
CA ASN A 132 -15.00 9.97 -18.17
C ASN A 132 -15.53 8.53 -18.07
N ASN A 133 -16.34 8.21 -17.04
CA ASN A 133 -16.81 6.85 -16.72
C ASN A 133 -15.67 5.82 -16.65
N ASP A 134 -14.47 6.27 -16.31
CA ASP A 134 -13.27 5.45 -16.26
C ASP A 134 -12.90 5.13 -14.82
N LYS A 135 -13.14 3.88 -14.40
CA LYS A 135 -12.82 3.37 -13.06
C LYS A 135 -11.35 2.93 -12.91
N SER A 136 -10.57 2.94 -13.99
CA SER A 136 -9.21 2.40 -14.00
C SER A 136 -8.28 3.15 -13.04
N PHE A 137 -8.43 4.47 -12.90
CA PHE A 137 -7.59 5.25 -12.02
C PHE A 137 -7.85 5.00 -10.52
N ALA A 138 -9.12 4.86 -10.11
CA ALA A 138 -9.46 4.46 -8.75
C ALA A 138 -8.95 3.04 -8.43
N LEU A 139 -9.18 2.09 -9.35
CA LEU A 139 -8.68 0.72 -9.21
C LEU A 139 -7.15 0.66 -9.17
N ALA A 140 -6.46 1.52 -9.94
CA ALA A 140 -5.02 1.63 -9.91
C ALA A 140 -4.52 2.08 -8.53
N ALA A 141 -5.13 3.12 -7.95
CA ALA A 141 -4.78 3.61 -6.63
C ALA A 141 -5.04 2.57 -5.52
N MET A 142 -6.16 1.83 -5.62
CA MET A 142 -6.46 0.70 -4.76
C MET A 142 -5.42 -0.41 -4.88
N ALA A 143 -5.02 -0.77 -6.11
CA ALA A 143 -4.03 -1.80 -6.38
C ALA A 143 -2.66 -1.42 -5.82
N THR A 144 -2.18 -0.19 -6.04
CA THR A 144 -0.93 0.34 -5.45
C THR A 144 -0.97 0.28 -3.92
N THR A 145 -2.09 0.67 -3.31
CA THR A 145 -2.28 0.61 -1.86
C THR A 145 -2.21 -0.84 -1.35
N MET A 146 -2.96 -1.75 -1.98
CA MET A 146 -2.99 -3.15 -1.56
C MET A 146 -1.67 -3.87 -1.84
N ASN A 147 -0.92 -3.49 -2.86
CA ASN A 147 0.41 -4.02 -3.13
C ASN A 147 1.36 -3.74 -1.95
N ARG A 148 1.33 -2.50 -1.42
CA ARG A 148 2.09 -2.10 -0.22
C ARG A 148 1.61 -2.82 1.04
N VAL A 149 0.29 -2.86 1.25
CA VAL A 149 -0.31 -3.55 2.40
C VAL A 149 0.07 -5.03 2.41
N ASN A 150 0.00 -5.70 1.25
CA ASN A 150 0.43 -7.09 1.11
C ASN A 150 1.91 -7.29 1.44
N GLY A 151 2.80 -6.32 1.16
CA GLY A 151 4.19 -6.42 1.59
C GLY A 151 4.35 -6.55 3.11
N ILE A 152 3.53 -5.82 3.87
CA ILE A 152 3.53 -5.90 5.33
C ILE A 152 2.82 -7.17 5.80
N TYR A 153 1.67 -7.50 5.21
CA TYR A 153 0.88 -8.68 5.59
C TYR A 153 1.58 -10.01 5.31
N GLU A 154 2.31 -10.10 4.20
CA GLU A 154 3.12 -11.27 3.88
C GLU A 154 4.28 -11.43 4.88
N ARG A 155 4.91 -10.30 5.29
CA ARG A 155 6.02 -10.29 6.25
C ARG A 155 5.57 -10.64 7.67
N ASP A 156 4.49 -10.02 8.14
CA ASP A 156 4.12 -10.01 9.56
C ASP A 156 2.98 -10.98 9.89
N ALA A 157 2.10 -11.29 8.92
CA ALA A 157 0.90 -12.09 9.14
C ALA A 157 0.80 -13.33 8.21
N THR A 158 1.80 -13.56 7.35
CA THR A 158 1.84 -14.68 6.38
C THR A 158 0.54 -14.77 5.56
N LEU A 159 0.00 -13.62 5.14
CA LEU A 159 -1.22 -13.55 4.33
C LEU A 159 -1.09 -12.56 3.18
N THR A 160 -1.83 -12.81 2.11
CA THR A 160 -1.91 -11.94 0.92
C THR A 160 -3.37 -11.73 0.53
N MET A 161 -3.72 -10.51 0.17
CA MET A 161 -5.08 -10.10 -0.20
C MET A 161 -5.17 -9.89 -1.71
N VAL A 162 -6.09 -10.59 -2.36
CA VAL A 162 -6.33 -10.53 -3.80
C VAL A 162 -7.68 -9.89 -4.07
N ILE A 163 -7.67 -8.77 -4.78
CA ILE A 163 -8.90 -8.06 -5.18
C ILE A 163 -9.74 -8.96 -6.08
N VAL A 164 -11.04 -9.03 -5.81
CA VAL A 164 -11.98 -9.88 -6.55
C VAL A 164 -12.17 -9.42 -8.02
N PRO A 165 -12.48 -10.34 -8.95
CA PRO A 165 -12.68 -10.04 -10.37
C PRO A 165 -13.66 -8.92 -10.71
N ASN A 166 -14.66 -8.70 -9.88
CA ASN A 166 -15.78 -7.78 -10.09
C ASN A 166 -15.73 -6.56 -9.15
N ASN A 167 -14.53 -6.16 -8.70
CA ASN A 167 -14.35 -5.04 -7.78
C ASN A 167 -14.68 -3.67 -8.40
N ASP A 168 -14.69 -3.58 -9.73
CA ASP A 168 -15.14 -2.41 -10.48
C ASP A 168 -16.60 -2.04 -10.15
N LEU A 169 -17.44 -3.01 -9.76
CA LEU A 169 -18.81 -2.78 -9.30
C LEU A 169 -18.89 -2.04 -7.96
N LEU A 170 -17.80 -2.02 -7.20
CA LEU A 170 -17.69 -1.38 -5.89
C LEU A 170 -17.00 -0.02 -5.94
N VAL A 171 -16.64 0.44 -7.14
CA VAL A 171 -16.10 1.78 -7.39
C VAL A 171 -17.26 2.70 -7.76
N TYR A 172 -17.66 3.53 -6.80
CA TYR A 172 -18.68 4.57 -6.99
C TYR A 172 -18.01 5.83 -7.58
N LEU A 173 -18.60 6.39 -8.64
CA LEU A 173 -18.11 7.59 -9.32
C LEU A 173 -18.86 8.86 -8.87
N ASP A 174 -20.04 8.65 -8.29
CA ASP A 174 -20.90 9.63 -7.65
C ASP A 174 -20.94 9.39 -6.13
N GLY A 175 -21.39 10.42 -5.40
CA GLY A 175 -21.61 10.40 -3.96
C GLY A 175 -23.09 10.56 -3.64
#